data_AF-A0A221PA56-F1
#
_entry.id   AF-A0A221PA56-F1
#
_cell.length_a   1.000
_cell.length_b   1.000
_cell.length_c   1.000
_cell.angle_alpha   90.00
_cell.angle_beta   90.00
_cell.angle_gamma   90.00
#
_symmetry.space_group_name_H-M   'P 1'
#
loop_
_entity.id
_entity.type
_entity.pdbx_description
1 polymer ?
#
loop_
_entity_poly.entity_id
_entity_poly.type
_entity_poly.pdbx_seq_one_letter_code
_entity_poly.pdbx_strand_id
1 'polypeptide(L)'
;MSPPERRARLRELRTWVEWLRHTAELHNEIPPCWYRHRWVREMLTALYLGWLRTYEGEKTPGRELAEAEWINTVHAFKPHMKLPACVSSHQEPPLPPPSNPAADEEWELYLATSADTTEAAKHPAEAEVRRMAAELDPPL
;
A
#
# COMPACT_ATOMS: atom_id res chain seq x y z
N MET A 1 -0.38 6.34 -18.05
CA MET A 1 -1.72 6.94 -17.84
C MET A 1 -1.69 8.41 -18.26
N SER A 2 -2.47 8.74 -19.28
CA SER A 2 -2.63 10.09 -19.79
C SER A 2 -3.30 11.02 -18.77
N PRO A 3 -3.17 12.35 -18.89
CA PRO A 3 -3.83 13.29 -17.99
C PRO A 3 -5.37 13.15 -17.92
N PRO A 4 -6.11 12.92 -19.04
CA PRO A 4 -7.55 12.66 -19.00
C PRO A 4 -7.93 11.42 -18.19
N GLU A 5 -7.22 10.30 -18.41
CA GLU A 5 -7.46 9.06 -17.66
C GLU A 5 -7.21 9.25 -16.16
N ARG A 6 -6.14 9.97 -15.79
CA ARG A 6 -5.83 10.27 -14.38
C ARG A 6 -6.95 11.08 -13.71
N ARG A 7 -7.51 12.05 -14.41
CA ARG A 7 -8.66 12.84 -13.89
C ARG A 7 -9.90 11.97 -13.72
N ALA A 8 -10.17 11.06 -14.66
CA ALA A 8 -11.30 10.14 -14.55
C ALA A 8 -11.16 9.24 -13.31
N ARG A 9 -10.00 8.60 -13.13
CA ARG A 9 -9.72 7.75 -11.95
C ARG A 9 -9.79 8.52 -10.64
N LEU A 10 -9.32 9.78 -10.60
CA LEU A 10 -9.42 10.58 -9.39
C LEU A 10 -10.86 10.98 -9.04
N ARG A 11 -11.75 11.17 -10.03
CA ARG A 11 -13.18 11.41 -9.80
C ARG A 11 -13.90 10.16 -9.30
N GLU A 12 -13.58 9.02 -9.88
CA GLU A 12 -14.07 7.72 -9.43
C GLU A 12 -13.68 7.47 -7.97
N LEU A 13 -12.38 7.62 -7.65
CA LEU A 13 -11.90 7.53 -6.28
C LEU A 13 -12.61 8.52 -5.36
N ARG A 14 -12.81 9.77 -5.77
CA ARG A 14 -13.53 10.76 -4.96
C ARG A 14 -14.96 10.35 -4.63
N THR A 15 -15.66 9.77 -5.60
CA THR A 15 -17.04 9.29 -5.41
C THR A 15 -17.06 8.15 -4.39
N TRP A 16 -16.13 7.20 -4.53
CA TRP A 16 -16.00 6.09 -3.60
C TRP A 16 -15.57 6.53 -2.19
N VAL A 17 -14.65 7.49 -2.06
CA VAL A 17 -14.23 8.03 -0.76
C VAL A 17 -15.40 8.71 -0.04
N GLU A 18 -16.28 9.40 -0.78
CA GLU A 18 -17.47 10.00 -0.17
C GLU A 18 -18.43 8.93 0.38
N TRP A 19 -18.65 7.86 -0.39
CA TRP A 19 -19.39 6.69 0.09
C TRP A 19 -18.75 6.12 1.35
N LEU A 20 -17.43 5.88 1.35
CA LEU A 20 -16.71 5.34 2.50
C LEU A 20 -16.84 6.22 3.74
N ARG A 21 -16.74 7.55 3.58
CA ARG A 21 -16.88 8.52 4.69
C ARG A 21 -18.23 8.40 5.39
N HIS A 22 -19.28 8.14 4.64
CA HIS A 22 -20.61 7.93 5.19
C HIS A 22 -20.80 6.52 5.75
N THR A 23 -20.41 5.49 5.02
CA THR A 23 -20.66 4.09 5.39
C THR A 23 -19.82 3.62 6.57
N ALA A 24 -18.58 4.09 6.71
CA ALA A 24 -17.70 3.74 7.82
C ALA A 24 -17.58 4.86 8.88
N GLU A 25 -18.47 5.86 8.82
CA GLU A 25 -18.53 7.01 9.74
C GLU A 25 -17.18 7.76 9.89
N LEU A 26 -16.38 7.83 8.82
CA LEU A 26 -15.02 8.40 8.81
C LEU A 26 -14.98 9.91 8.53
N HIS A 27 -16.07 10.62 8.80
CA HIS A 27 -16.21 12.04 8.47
C HIS A 27 -15.23 12.94 9.24
N ASN A 28 -14.82 12.53 10.45
CA ASN A 28 -13.86 13.25 11.27
C ASN A 28 -12.41 12.88 10.94
N GLU A 29 -12.19 11.72 10.34
CA GLU A 29 -10.87 11.21 10.01
C GLU A 29 -10.41 11.62 8.63
N ILE A 30 -11.33 11.63 7.64
CA ILE A 30 -11.02 11.98 6.26
C ILE A 30 -11.54 13.40 5.98
N PRO A 31 -10.66 14.42 5.97
CA PRO A 31 -11.08 15.81 5.72
C PRO A 31 -11.46 16.00 4.24
N PRO A 32 -12.27 17.04 3.92
CA PRO A 32 -12.71 17.30 2.54
C PRO A 32 -11.54 17.62 1.58
N CYS A 33 -10.38 18.04 2.09
CA CYS A 33 -9.18 18.33 1.31
C CYS A 33 -8.25 17.12 1.08
N TRP A 34 -8.64 15.89 1.47
CA TRP A 34 -7.79 14.69 1.43
C TRP A 34 -7.04 14.49 0.10
N TYR A 35 -7.63 14.87 -1.04
CA TYR A 35 -7.06 14.71 -2.38
C TYR A 35 -5.77 15.52 -2.61
N ARG A 36 -5.53 16.54 -1.76
CA ARG A 36 -4.31 17.35 -1.73
C ARG A 36 -3.17 16.67 -0.97
N HIS A 37 -3.46 15.67 -0.13
CA HIS A 37 -2.48 14.96 0.67
C HIS A 37 -2.07 13.67 -0.05
N ARG A 38 -0.89 13.68 -0.67
CA ARG A 38 -0.42 12.59 -1.54
C ARG A 38 -0.45 11.22 -0.86
N TRP A 39 0.00 11.15 0.39
CA TRP A 39 0.04 9.90 1.16
C TRP A 39 -1.37 9.38 1.51
N VAL A 40 -2.26 10.26 1.97
CA VAL A 40 -3.66 9.89 2.24
C VAL A 40 -4.37 9.44 0.97
N ARG A 41 -4.12 10.10 -0.17
CA ARG A 41 -4.64 9.67 -1.48
C ARG A 41 -4.14 8.27 -1.85
N GLU A 42 -2.88 7.94 -1.59
CA GLU A 42 -2.33 6.61 -1.86
C GLU A 42 -3.00 5.55 -0.99
N MET A 43 -3.13 5.80 0.31
CA MET A 43 -3.84 4.92 1.25
C MET A 43 -5.29 4.66 0.82
N LEU A 44 -6.03 5.72 0.46
CA LEU A 44 -7.41 5.59 -0.03
C LEU A 44 -7.48 4.85 -1.36
N THR A 45 -6.48 5.01 -2.24
CA THR A 45 -6.39 4.25 -3.49
C THR A 45 -6.19 2.75 -3.20
N ALA A 46 -5.32 2.40 -2.25
CA ALA A 46 -5.10 1.01 -1.84
C ALA A 46 -6.38 0.39 -1.24
N LEU A 47 -7.09 1.12 -0.37
CA LEU A 47 -8.36 0.67 0.20
C LEU A 47 -9.45 0.49 -0.88
N TYR A 48 -9.51 1.39 -1.86
CA TYR A 48 -10.43 1.29 -3.00
C TYR A 48 -10.15 0.06 -3.86
N LEU A 49 -8.88 -0.20 -4.19
CA LEU A 49 -8.50 -1.39 -4.94
C LEU A 49 -8.76 -2.68 -4.15
N GLY A 50 -8.59 -2.65 -2.82
CA GLY A 50 -9.00 -3.73 -1.94
C GLY A 50 -10.50 -3.98 -2.01
N TRP A 51 -11.30 -2.91 -1.91
CA TRP A 51 -12.76 -2.98 -2.01
C TRP A 51 -13.20 -3.57 -3.36
N LEU A 52 -12.62 -3.13 -4.47
CA LEU A 52 -12.92 -3.69 -5.80
C LEU A 52 -12.64 -5.20 -5.86
N ARG A 53 -11.49 -5.65 -5.36
CA ARG A 53 -11.14 -7.08 -5.34
C ARG A 53 -12.11 -7.90 -4.49
N THR A 54 -12.56 -7.35 -3.38
CA THR A 54 -13.47 -8.01 -2.45
C THR A 54 -14.91 -8.06 -2.98
N TYR A 55 -15.42 -6.96 -3.55
CA TYR A 55 -16.86 -6.81 -3.83
C TYR A 55 -17.24 -6.92 -5.31
N GLU A 56 -16.39 -6.46 -6.23
CA GLU A 56 -16.64 -6.44 -7.69
C GLU A 56 -16.04 -7.65 -8.42
N GLY A 57 -15.25 -8.48 -7.73
CA GLY A 57 -14.78 -9.76 -8.27
C GLY A 57 -15.90 -10.80 -8.41
N GLU A 58 -15.66 -11.85 -9.19
CA GLU A 58 -16.54 -13.02 -9.20
C GLU A 58 -16.72 -13.56 -7.78
N LYS A 59 -17.92 -14.08 -7.47
CA LYS A 59 -18.21 -14.68 -6.15
C LYS A 59 -17.42 -15.98 -6.00
N THR A 60 -16.16 -15.87 -5.58
CA THR A 60 -15.31 -17.01 -5.29
C THR A 60 -15.56 -17.52 -3.86
N PRO A 61 -15.32 -18.81 -3.60
CA PRO A 61 -15.26 -19.33 -2.23
C PRO A 61 -14.29 -18.49 -1.37
N GLY A 62 -14.67 -18.21 -0.11
CA GLY A 62 -13.86 -17.40 0.82
C GLY A 62 -14.13 -15.88 0.82
N ARG A 63 -15.11 -15.42 0.03
CA ARG A 63 -15.48 -13.99 -0.04
C ARG A 63 -15.83 -13.37 1.32
N GLU A 64 -16.57 -14.07 2.18
CA GLU A 64 -16.95 -13.56 3.51
C GLU A 64 -15.73 -13.23 4.38
N LEU A 65 -14.69 -14.07 4.32
CA LEU A 65 -13.43 -13.81 5.01
C LEU A 65 -12.73 -12.58 4.43
N ALA A 66 -12.66 -12.46 3.11
CA ALA A 66 -12.07 -11.30 2.44
C ALA A 66 -12.84 -9.99 2.72
N GLU A 67 -14.16 -10.06 2.90
CA GLU A 67 -15.00 -8.93 3.33
C GLU A 67 -14.65 -8.50 4.76
N ALA A 68 -14.55 -9.46 5.69
CA ALA A 68 -14.14 -9.19 7.07
C ALA A 68 -12.70 -8.62 7.16
N GLU A 69 -11.77 -9.16 6.39
CA GLU A 69 -10.39 -8.67 6.31
C GLU A 69 -10.30 -7.25 5.74
N TRP A 70 -11.10 -6.94 4.71
CA TRP A 70 -11.17 -5.59 4.18
C TRP A 70 -11.71 -4.60 5.21
N ILE A 71 -12.77 -4.96 5.96
CA ILE A 71 -13.31 -4.12 7.04
C ILE A 71 -12.23 -3.87 8.12
N ASN A 72 -11.52 -4.92 8.53
CA ASN A 72 -10.42 -4.80 9.48
C ASN A 72 -9.31 -3.86 8.95
N THR A 73 -9.01 -3.93 7.66
CA THR A 73 -8.05 -3.04 7.00
C THR A 73 -8.51 -1.58 7.04
N VAL A 74 -9.79 -1.30 6.79
CA VAL A 74 -10.36 0.06 6.91
C VAL A 74 -10.16 0.60 8.33
N HIS A 75 -10.45 -0.21 9.35
CA HIS A 75 -10.27 0.19 10.75
C HIS A 75 -8.79 0.42 11.10
N ALA A 76 -7.88 -0.42 10.61
CA ALA A 76 -6.44 -0.27 10.81
C ALA A 76 -5.88 1.01 10.16
N PHE A 77 -6.44 1.41 9.01
CA PHE A 77 -6.00 2.62 8.29
C PHE A 77 -6.57 3.91 8.89
N LYS A 78 -7.70 3.83 9.60
CA LYS A 78 -8.38 4.97 10.24
C LYS A 78 -7.44 5.98 10.93
N PRO A 79 -6.52 5.59 11.82
CA PRO A 79 -5.62 6.55 12.48
C PRO A 79 -4.67 7.27 11.50
N HIS A 80 -4.30 6.64 10.39
CA HIS A 80 -3.33 7.18 9.43
C HIS A 80 -3.94 8.17 8.42
N MET A 81 -5.27 8.20 8.31
CA MET A 81 -5.98 9.15 7.45
C MET A 81 -6.24 10.50 8.14
N LYS A 82 -6.07 10.57 9.47
CA LYS A 82 -6.26 11.80 10.24
C LYS A 82 -5.26 12.86 9.83
N LEU A 83 -5.77 14.05 9.54
CA LEU A 83 -4.97 15.23 9.19
C LEU A 83 -5.36 16.40 10.10
N PRO A 84 -4.81 16.46 11.33
CA PRO A 84 -5.15 17.51 12.30
C PRO A 84 -4.86 18.92 11.77
N ALA A 85 -3.85 19.05 10.90
CA ALA A 85 -3.46 20.30 10.28
C ALA A 85 -4.56 20.90 9.36
N CYS A 86 -5.59 20.14 9.00
CA CYS A 86 -6.63 20.55 8.06
C CYS A 86 -7.99 20.86 8.71
N VAL A 87 -8.04 20.94 10.05
CA VAL A 87 -9.29 21.12 10.81
C VAL A 87 -9.92 22.52 10.61
N SER A 88 -9.11 23.56 10.45
CA SER A 88 -9.57 24.95 10.27
C SER A 88 -9.21 25.55 8.91
N SER A 89 -8.08 25.15 8.33
CA SER A 89 -7.62 25.60 7.01
C SER A 89 -6.71 24.54 6.39
N HIS A 90 -6.69 24.43 5.06
CA HIS A 90 -5.77 23.52 4.37
C HIS A 90 -4.31 23.94 4.61
N GLN A 91 -3.47 22.99 4.98
CA GLN A 91 -2.03 23.16 5.10
C GLN A 91 -1.33 22.24 4.10
N GLU A 92 -0.49 22.83 3.23
CA GLU A 92 0.26 22.05 2.25
C GLU A 92 1.35 21.24 2.97
N PRO A 93 1.52 19.95 2.63
CA PRO A 93 2.63 19.17 3.18
C PRO A 93 3.98 19.84 2.87
N PRO A 94 4.95 19.80 3.79
CA PRO A 94 6.30 20.29 3.50
C PRO A 94 6.86 19.55 2.28
N LEU A 95 7.56 20.29 1.42
CA LEU A 95 8.22 19.71 0.27
C LEU A 95 9.33 18.76 0.76
N PRO A 96 9.51 17.59 0.11
CA PRO A 96 10.66 16.75 0.39
C PRO A 96 11.95 17.53 0.10
N PRO A 97 13.05 17.25 0.84
CA PRO A 97 14.34 17.82 0.52
C PRO A 97 14.75 17.44 -0.91
N PRO A 98 15.57 18.26 -1.59
CA PRO A 98 16.11 17.90 -2.88
C PRO A 98 16.91 16.59 -2.80
N SER A 99 16.95 15.84 -3.90
CA SER A 99 17.77 14.64 -4.01
C SER A 99 19.26 15.00 -3.80
N ASN A 100 19.99 14.14 -3.09
CA ASN A 100 21.42 14.26 -2.88
C ASN A 100 22.16 13.48 -3.97
N PRO A 101 22.86 14.12 -4.94
CA PRO A 101 23.53 13.40 -6.02
C PRO A 101 24.61 12.43 -5.52
N ALA A 102 25.28 12.75 -4.41
CA ALA A 102 26.27 11.86 -3.81
C ALA A 102 25.63 10.57 -3.28
N ALA A 103 24.37 10.63 -2.85
CA ALA A 103 23.65 9.43 -2.39
C ALA A 103 23.32 8.49 -3.57
N ASP A 104 23.08 9.03 -4.78
CA ASP A 104 22.85 8.21 -5.97
C ASP A 104 24.14 7.48 -6.39
N GLU A 105 25.29 8.17 -6.34
CA GLU A 105 26.60 7.56 -6.61
C GLU A 105 26.97 6.50 -5.55
N GLU A 106 26.75 6.79 -4.26
CA GLU A 106 26.95 5.84 -3.16
C GLU A 106 26.03 4.62 -3.29
N TRP A 107 24.79 4.82 -3.76
CA TRP A 107 23.84 3.74 -4.02
C TRP A 107 24.32 2.80 -5.13
N GLU A 108 24.75 3.34 -6.27
CA GLU A 108 25.30 2.53 -7.36
C GLU A 108 26.58 1.80 -6.93
N LEU A 109 27.43 2.45 -6.11
CA LEU A 109 28.60 1.81 -5.54
C LEU A 109 28.22 0.66 -4.60
N TYR A 110 27.21 0.83 -3.74
CA TYR A 110 26.69 -0.24 -2.87
C TYR A 110 26.20 -1.43 -3.70
N LEU A 111 25.39 -1.19 -4.73
CA LEU A 111 24.90 -2.25 -5.63
C LEU A 111 26.06 -3.01 -6.30
N ALA A 112 27.10 -2.30 -6.73
CA ALA A 112 28.23 -2.88 -7.44
C ALA A 112 29.23 -3.61 -6.53
N THR A 113 29.31 -3.28 -5.23
CA THR A 113 30.42 -3.74 -4.36
C THR A 113 29.98 -4.46 -3.10
N SER A 114 28.72 -4.34 -2.67
CA SER A 114 28.25 -5.01 -1.46
C SER A 114 28.15 -6.52 -1.67
N ALA A 115 28.61 -7.30 -0.69
CA ALA A 115 28.39 -8.74 -0.68
C ALA A 115 26.88 -9.09 -0.68
N ASP A 116 26.03 -8.24 -0.09
CA ASP A 116 24.58 -8.42 -0.06
C ASP A 116 23.95 -8.42 -1.46
N THR A 117 24.57 -7.74 -2.42
CA THR A 117 24.05 -7.57 -3.79
C THR A 117 24.84 -8.35 -4.83
N THR A 118 26.04 -8.80 -4.50
CA THR A 118 26.95 -9.49 -5.44
C THR A 118 27.12 -10.98 -5.14
N GLU A 119 26.99 -11.42 -3.89
CA GLU A 119 27.04 -12.84 -3.57
C GLU A 119 25.74 -13.56 -3.92
N ALA A 120 25.84 -14.87 -4.22
CA ALA A 120 24.67 -15.71 -4.36
C ALA A 120 23.91 -15.78 -3.03
N ALA A 121 22.59 -15.62 -3.08
CA ALA A 121 21.72 -15.74 -1.91
C ALA A 121 21.90 -17.11 -1.25
N LYS A 122 22.29 -17.11 0.02
CA LYS A 122 22.43 -18.34 0.84
C LYS A 122 21.21 -18.45 1.75
N HIS A 123 20.47 -19.56 1.63
CA HIS A 123 19.35 -19.81 2.54
C HIS A 123 19.92 -20.17 3.93
N PRO A 124 19.58 -19.43 5.01
CA PRO A 124 20.19 -19.63 6.32
C PRO A 124 19.95 -21.02 6.92
N ALA A 125 18.92 -21.73 6.45
CA ALA A 125 18.59 -23.09 6.84
C ALA A 125 18.60 -24.07 5.65
N GLU A 126 19.48 -23.87 4.67
CA GLU A 126 19.52 -24.71 3.45
C GLU A 126 19.62 -26.22 3.78
N ALA A 127 20.42 -26.58 4.78
CA ALA A 127 20.55 -27.96 5.25
C ALA A 127 19.24 -28.54 5.79
N GLU A 128 18.42 -27.71 6.48
CA GLU A 128 17.12 -28.11 7.01
C GLU A 128 16.12 -28.36 5.87
N VAL A 129 16.07 -27.45 4.90
CA VAL A 129 15.19 -27.58 3.73
C VAL A 129 15.55 -28.83 2.93
N ARG A 130 16.85 -29.11 2.73
CA ARG A 130 17.29 -30.36 2.07
C ARG A 130 16.89 -31.60 2.87
N ARG A 131 16.96 -31.57 4.20
CA ARG A 131 16.53 -32.70 5.04
C ARG A 131 15.03 -32.95 4.90
N MET A 132 14.21 -31.90 5.03
CA MET A 132 12.76 -32.01 4.85
C MET A 132 12.37 -32.52 3.47
N ALA A 133 13.06 -32.08 2.42
CA ALA A 133 12.82 -32.58 1.06
C ALA A 133 13.16 -34.08 0.90
N ALA A 134 14.27 -34.54 1.49
CA ALA A 134 14.68 -35.94 1.45
C ALA A 134 13.76 -36.86 2.29
N GLU A 135 13.15 -36.33 3.36
CA GLU A 135 12.13 -37.05 4.13
C GLU A 135 10.81 -37.23 3.36
N LEU A 136 10.48 -36.28 2.47
CA LEU A 136 9.26 -36.32 1.65
C LEU A 136 9.41 -37.20 0.38
N ASP A 137 10.62 -37.37 -0.14
CA ASP A 137 10.93 -38.21 -1.31
C ASP A 137 12.13 -39.13 -1.03
N PRO A 138 11.94 -40.22 -0.27
CA PRO A 138 13.02 -41.14 0.06
C PRO A 138 13.50 -41.88 -1.18
N PRO A 139 14.82 -42.03 -1.40
CA PRO A 139 15.34 -42.76 -2.55
C PRO A 139 14.89 -44.23 -2.51
N LEU A 140 14.43 -44.72 -3.67
CA LEU A 140 14.00 -46.11 -3.91
C LEU A 140 15.12 -47.13 -3.71
#